data_AF-A0A1Q3BMF0-F1
#
_entry.id   AF-A0A1Q3BMF0-F1
#
_cell.length_a   1.000
_cell.length_b   1.000
_cell.length_c   1.000
_cell.angle_alpha   90.00
_cell.angle_beta   90.00
_cell.angle_gamma   90.00
#
_symmetry.space_group_name_H-M   'P 1'
#
loop_
_entity.id
_entity.type
_entity.pdbx_description
1 polymer ?
#
loop_
_entity_poly.entity_id
_entity_poly.type
_entity_poly.pdbx_seq_one_letter_code
_entity_poly.pdbx_strand_id
1 'polypeptide(L)'
;VVQGRDESLRDYLTRFNKECLTVKHLEPSFALAALNSGLMNNCSFTFSLLKKPAVDMTDLLKRAEKYVNADEEMTARKQKTPWSDHQAEKEGHLNAPGKKEKRKERSELSKKDLSHKLSKREDSPKGGARISAYNNFVPLLDTRIRILAVEKDKVLIQWSEKMRSPAEKRDIEKYCRYHRDHEHDTEGCR
;
A
#
# COMPACT_ATOMS: atom_id res chain seq x y z
N VAL A 1 2.90 -24.66 -17.02
CA VAL A 1 1.67 -23.96 -16.60
C VAL A 1 2.08 -22.59 -16.10
N VAL A 2 1.46 -21.52 -16.60
CA VAL A 2 1.74 -20.14 -16.14
C VAL A 2 0.42 -19.47 -15.75
N GLN A 3 0.48 -18.52 -14.82
CA GLN A 3 -0.63 -17.70 -14.38
C GLN A 3 -0.98 -16.70 -15.47
N GLY A 4 -2.25 -16.70 -15.91
CA GLY A 4 -2.77 -15.76 -16.90
C GLY A 4 -2.91 -14.34 -16.33
N ARG A 5 -2.86 -13.31 -17.19
CA ARG A 5 -2.92 -11.88 -16.79
C ARG A 5 -4.14 -11.52 -15.93
N ASP A 6 -5.28 -12.13 -16.22
CA ASP A 6 -6.55 -11.89 -15.53
C ASP A 6 -6.97 -13.08 -14.66
N GLU A 7 -6.05 -14.01 -14.42
CA GLU A 7 -6.31 -15.22 -13.66
C GLU A 7 -6.01 -15.01 -12.18
N SER A 8 -7.00 -15.31 -11.32
CA SER A 8 -6.81 -15.26 -9.88
C SER A 8 -5.71 -16.23 -9.43
N LEU A 9 -5.07 -15.93 -8.29
CA LEU A 9 -4.10 -16.86 -7.70
C LEU A 9 -4.73 -18.22 -7.40
N ARG A 10 -6.01 -18.23 -7.00
CA ARG A 10 -6.78 -19.43 -6.70
C ARG A 10 -6.93 -20.32 -7.94
N ASP A 11 -7.39 -19.74 -9.06
CA ASP A 11 -7.63 -20.49 -10.30
C ASP A 11 -6.32 -21.06 -10.86
N TYR A 12 -5.25 -20.27 -10.82
CA TYR A 12 -3.91 -20.72 -11.22
C TYR A 12 -3.46 -21.92 -10.40
N LEU A 13 -3.57 -21.86 -9.06
CA LEU A 13 -3.18 -22.96 -8.18
C LEU A 13 -4.02 -24.20 -8.41
N THR A 14 -5.32 -24.05 -8.66
CA THR A 14 -6.19 -25.18 -9.01
C THR A 14 -5.74 -25.86 -10.30
N ARG A 15 -5.45 -25.10 -11.37
CA ARG A 15 -4.91 -25.67 -12.60
C ARG A 15 -3.54 -26.29 -12.40
N PHE A 16 -2.64 -25.60 -11.72
CA PHE A 16 -1.29 -26.09 -11.44
C PHE A 16 -1.34 -27.43 -10.70
N ASN A 17 -2.17 -27.53 -9.66
CA ASN A 17 -2.35 -28.78 -8.93
C ASN A 17 -2.92 -29.90 -9.80
N LYS A 18 -3.90 -29.60 -10.65
CA LYS A 18 -4.46 -30.57 -11.60
C LYS A 18 -3.38 -31.11 -12.55
N GLU A 19 -2.53 -30.24 -13.07
CA GLU A 19 -1.43 -30.59 -13.95
C GLU A 19 -0.36 -31.41 -13.22
N CYS A 20 -0.01 -31.06 -11.98
CA CYS A 20 0.92 -31.83 -11.16
C CYS A 20 0.49 -33.29 -10.95
N LEU A 21 -0.82 -33.55 -10.88
CA LEU A 21 -1.36 -34.92 -10.77
C LEU A 21 -1.21 -35.74 -12.05
N THR A 22 -1.04 -35.10 -13.20
CA THR A 22 -0.84 -35.79 -14.49
C THR A 22 0.61 -36.23 -14.71
N VAL A 23 1.56 -35.57 -14.06
CA VAL A 23 2.99 -35.82 -14.23
C VAL A 23 3.43 -36.97 -13.33
N LYS A 24 3.80 -38.10 -13.93
CA LYS A 24 4.35 -39.25 -13.20
C LYS A 24 5.71 -38.89 -12.59
N HIS A 25 5.95 -39.28 -11.35
CA HIS A 25 7.21 -39.07 -10.63
C HIS A 25 7.65 -37.60 -10.54
N LEU A 26 6.68 -36.69 -10.32
CA LEU A 26 6.97 -35.27 -10.14
C LEU A 26 7.79 -35.02 -8.86
N GLU A 27 9.02 -34.59 -9.02
CA GLU A 27 9.86 -34.15 -7.92
C GLU A 27 9.30 -32.87 -7.26
N PRO A 28 9.16 -32.82 -5.92
CA PRO A 28 8.62 -31.65 -5.22
C PRO A 28 9.41 -30.36 -5.47
N SER A 29 10.74 -30.47 -5.62
CA SER A 29 11.62 -29.36 -5.94
C SER A 29 11.35 -28.77 -7.32
N PHE A 30 11.07 -29.64 -8.31
CA PHE A 30 10.70 -29.23 -9.66
C PHE A 30 9.31 -28.59 -9.67
N ALA A 31 8.34 -29.15 -8.94
CA ALA A 31 7.02 -28.55 -8.78
C ALA A 31 7.11 -27.15 -8.16
N LEU A 32 7.95 -26.97 -7.14
CA LEU A 32 8.16 -25.68 -6.49
C LEU A 32 8.77 -24.65 -7.45
N ALA A 33 9.81 -25.04 -8.20
CA ALA A 33 10.46 -24.18 -9.17
C ALA A 33 9.52 -23.80 -10.33
N ALA A 34 8.75 -24.77 -10.84
CA ALA A 34 7.76 -24.54 -11.88
C ALA A 34 6.64 -23.62 -11.41
N LEU A 35 6.17 -23.79 -10.17
CA LEU A 35 5.17 -22.91 -9.57
C LEU A 35 5.70 -21.49 -9.44
N ASN A 36 6.89 -21.30 -8.84
CA ASN A 36 7.51 -19.99 -8.67
C ASN A 36 7.73 -19.27 -10.00
N SER A 37 8.15 -20.00 -11.03
CA SER A 37 8.37 -19.44 -12.37
C SER A 37 7.06 -19.17 -13.12
N GLY A 38 5.99 -19.86 -12.77
CA GLY A 38 4.68 -19.71 -13.38
C GLY A 38 3.81 -18.62 -12.78
N LEU A 39 4.18 -18.06 -11.62
CA LEU A 39 3.44 -16.95 -11.00
C LEU A 39 3.62 -15.64 -11.75
N MET A 40 2.62 -14.77 -11.71
CA MET A 40 2.73 -13.42 -12.26
C MET A 40 3.72 -12.55 -11.48
N ASN A 41 4.71 -11.99 -12.17
CA ASN A 41 5.80 -11.19 -11.57
C ASN A 41 5.35 -9.95 -10.79
N ASN A 42 4.14 -9.46 -11.03
CA ASN A 42 3.61 -8.22 -10.48
C ASN A 42 2.49 -8.42 -9.43
N CYS A 43 2.19 -9.66 -9.02
CA CYS A 43 1.18 -9.90 -7.99
C CYS A 43 1.79 -9.86 -6.57
N SER A 44 1.00 -9.42 -5.60
CA SER A 44 1.42 -9.27 -4.19
C SER A 44 2.00 -10.56 -3.60
N PHE A 45 1.49 -11.71 -4.04
CA PHE A 45 1.97 -13.02 -3.61
C PHE A 45 3.41 -13.29 -4.09
N THR A 46 3.73 -12.99 -5.34
CA THR A 46 5.09 -13.15 -5.89
C THR A 46 6.09 -12.27 -5.15
N PHE A 47 5.73 -11.02 -4.83
CA PHE A 47 6.55 -10.16 -3.97
C PHE A 47 6.77 -10.74 -2.57
N SER A 48 5.74 -11.38 -1.99
CA SER A 48 5.87 -12.05 -0.68
C SER A 48 6.87 -13.20 -0.71
N LEU A 49 6.91 -13.97 -1.80
CA LEU A 49 7.84 -15.06 -2.00
C LEU A 49 9.27 -14.55 -2.22
N LEU A 50 9.43 -13.46 -2.98
CA LEU A 50 10.75 -12.82 -3.15
C LEU A 50 11.32 -12.29 -1.82
N LYS A 51 10.48 -11.67 -0.98
CA LYS A 51 10.92 -11.18 0.34
C LYS A 51 11.29 -12.29 1.31
N LYS A 52 10.56 -13.39 1.29
CA LYS A 52 10.83 -14.56 2.13
C LYS A 52 10.48 -15.82 1.33
N PRO A 53 11.48 -16.48 0.73
CA PRO A 53 11.28 -17.71 -0.04
C PRO A 53 10.55 -18.76 0.78
N ALA A 54 9.71 -19.55 0.10
CA ALA A 54 9.10 -20.72 0.73
C ALA A 54 10.16 -21.82 0.90
N VAL A 55 10.13 -22.48 2.05
CA VAL A 55 11.10 -23.54 2.39
C VAL A 55 10.75 -24.86 1.70
N ASP A 56 9.46 -25.15 1.59
CA ASP A 56 8.93 -26.33 0.93
C ASP A 56 7.56 -26.06 0.28
N MET A 57 7.02 -27.05 -0.41
CA MET A 57 5.70 -26.97 -1.05
C MET A 57 4.56 -26.72 -0.04
N THR A 58 4.69 -27.23 1.19
CA THR A 58 3.64 -27.09 2.21
C THR A 58 3.56 -25.66 2.73
N ASP A 59 4.71 -25.04 3.01
CA ASP A 59 4.81 -23.62 3.38
C ASP A 59 4.27 -22.74 2.26
N LEU A 60 4.64 -23.03 1.01
CA LEU A 60 4.14 -22.27 -0.15
C LEU A 60 2.61 -22.32 -0.26
N LEU A 61 2.02 -23.52 -0.19
CA LEU A 61 0.57 -23.69 -0.30
C LEU A 61 -0.19 -23.04 0.86
N LYS A 62 0.28 -23.22 2.10
CA LYS A 62 -0.30 -22.54 3.28
C LYS A 62 -0.27 -21.03 3.14
N ARG A 63 0.80 -20.50 2.56
CA ARG A 63 0.94 -19.07 2.34
C ARG A 63 0.02 -18.57 1.24
N ALA A 64 -0.09 -19.33 0.16
CA ALA A 64 -0.99 -19.03 -0.94
C ALA A 64 -2.46 -19.01 -0.48
N GLU A 65 -2.87 -19.99 0.31
CA GLU A 65 -4.22 -20.05 0.90
C GLU A 65 -4.52 -18.80 1.75
N LYS A 66 -3.59 -18.38 2.62
CA LYS A 66 -3.75 -17.15 3.40
C LYS A 66 -3.91 -15.91 2.51
N TYR A 67 -3.17 -15.85 1.41
CA TYR A 67 -3.28 -14.74 0.45
C TYR A 67 -4.63 -14.75 -0.28
N VAL A 68 -5.07 -15.91 -0.76
CA VAL A 68 -6.39 -16.06 -1.40
C VAL A 68 -7.50 -15.64 -0.43
N ASN A 69 -7.48 -16.14 0.81
CA ASN A 69 -8.48 -15.79 1.81
C ASN A 69 -8.49 -14.29 2.12
N ALA A 70 -7.31 -13.67 2.26
CA ALA A 70 -7.21 -12.23 2.50
C ALA A 70 -7.72 -11.41 1.29
N ASP A 71 -7.40 -11.82 0.06
CA ASP A 71 -7.86 -11.16 -1.16
C ASP A 71 -9.39 -11.26 -1.33
N GLU A 72 -9.95 -12.45 -1.07
CA GLU A 72 -11.40 -12.69 -1.06
C GLU A 72 -12.11 -11.87 0.03
N GLU A 73 -11.53 -11.74 1.22
CA GLU A 73 -12.09 -10.90 2.28
C GLU A 73 -12.08 -9.42 1.89
N MET A 74 -10.97 -8.94 1.30
CA MET A 74 -10.84 -7.55 0.89
C MET A 74 -11.76 -7.19 -0.28
N THR A 75 -11.95 -8.11 -1.24
CA THR A 75 -12.91 -7.93 -2.33
C THR A 75 -14.36 -7.96 -1.82
N ALA A 76 -14.70 -8.84 -0.89
CA ALA A 76 -16.02 -8.86 -0.25
C ALA A 76 -16.34 -7.57 0.52
N ARG A 77 -15.35 -6.98 1.20
CA ARG A 77 -15.51 -5.66 1.88
C ARG A 77 -15.81 -4.53 0.89
N LYS A 78 -15.16 -4.53 -0.28
CA LYS A 78 -15.41 -3.56 -1.36
C LYS A 78 -16.82 -3.71 -1.96
N GLN A 79 -17.33 -4.93 -2.10
CA GLN A 79 -18.69 -5.15 -2.60
C GLN A 79 -19.79 -4.76 -1.59
N LYS A 80 -19.49 -4.84 -0.29
CA LYS A 80 -20.41 -4.45 0.79
C LYS A 80 -20.45 -2.94 1.07
N THR A 81 -19.60 -2.16 0.43
CA THR A 81 -19.67 -0.70 0.45
C THR A 81 -20.17 -0.23 -0.91
N PRO A 82 -21.51 -0.14 -1.14
CA PRO A 82 -22.02 0.70 -2.20
C PRO A 82 -21.47 2.10 -1.97
N TRP A 83 -20.60 2.54 -2.87
CA TRP A 83 -20.12 3.91 -2.89
C TRP A 83 -21.37 4.81 -2.98
N SER A 84 -21.65 5.55 -1.91
CA SER A 84 -22.64 6.61 -1.94
C SER A 84 -22.06 7.74 -2.78
N ASP A 85 -22.31 7.69 -4.08
CA ASP A 85 -22.22 8.84 -4.96
C ASP A 85 -23.41 9.80 -4.70
N HIS A 86 -23.22 11.09 -5.02
CA HIS A 86 -24.05 12.30 -4.79
C HIS A 86 -23.49 13.20 -3.65
N GLN A 87 -22.54 14.11 -3.94
CA GLN A 87 -22.68 15.49 -4.47
C GLN A 87 -23.42 16.51 -3.56
N ALA A 88 -22.69 17.59 -3.25
CA ALA A 88 -23.10 18.97 -2.91
C ALA A 88 -24.03 19.17 -1.69
N GLU A 89 -23.80 20.08 -0.74
CA GLU A 89 -23.65 21.52 -0.93
C GLU A 89 -22.80 22.19 0.17
N LYS A 90 -22.26 23.36 -0.20
CA LYS A 90 -21.56 24.34 0.63
C LYS A 90 -22.53 25.27 1.37
N GLU A 91 -21.98 25.97 2.38
CA GLU A 91 -22.41 27.28 2.94
C GLU A 91 -23.64 27.26 3.89
N GLY A 92 -23.70 27.94 5.04
CA GLY A 92 -22.81 28.88 5.73
C GLY A 92 -23.48 29.43 7.02
N HIS A 93 -22.64 29.87 7.97
CA HIS A 93 -22.82 30.96 8.96
C HIS A 93 -23.95 30.99 10.05
N LEU A 94 -23.45 31.00 11.31
CA LEU A 94 -23.77 31.89 12.47
C LEU A 94 -25.08 31.70 13.29
N ASN A 95 -24.89 31.33 14.58
CA ASN A 95 -25.19 32.13 15.80
C ASN A 95 -25.64 31.25 17.01
N ALA A 96 -24.94 31.41 18.14
CA ALA A 96 -25.40 31.04 19.50
C ALA A 96 -26.37 32.15 20.04
N PRO A 97 -27.00 32.11 21.24
CA PRO A 97 -26.71 31.29 22.45
C PRO A 97 -27.94 30.85 23.34
N GLY A 98 -27.70 30.03 24.37
CA GLY A 98 -28.67 29.81 25.46
C GLY A 98 -28.19 28.81 26.53
N LYS A 99 -28.03 29.28 27.77
CA LYS A 99 -27.30 28.67 28.91
C LYS A 99 -28.12 27.66 29.76
N LYS A 100 -27.43 26.70 30.40
CA LYS A 100 -27.32 26.44 31.87
C LYS A 100 -27.06 24.93 32.12
N GLU A 101 -25.84 24.46 32.42
CA GLU A 101 -25.03 24.63 33.64
C GLU A 101 -25.37 23.61 34.76
N LYS A 102 -24.52 22.58 34.91
CA LYS A 102 -24.22 21.95 36.22
C LYS A 102 -22.81 21.32 36.25
N ARG A 103 -21.82 22.20 36.42
CA ARG A 103 -20.68 22.16 37.35
C ARG A 103 -20.17 20.80 37.88
N LYS A 104 -18.88 20.50 37.60
CA LYS A 104 -17.73 20.37 38.55
C LYS A 104 -16.57 19.63 37.83
N GLU A 105 -15.59 20.33 37.23
CA GLU A 105 -14.31 20.79 37.83
C GLU A 105 -13.49 19.61 38.39
N ARG A 106 -12.34 19.20 37.81
CA ARG A 106 -11.09 19.96 37.84
C ARG A 106 -9.98 19.37 36.93
N SER A 107 -9.17 20.29 36.38
CA SER A 107 -7.78 20.22 35.86
C SER A 107 -7.46 19.32 34.66
N GLU A 108 -7.14 19.85 33.48
CA GLU A 108 -5.92 20.62 33.10
C GLU A 108 -4.66 19.74 32.97
N LEU A 109 -4.02 19.86 31.80
CA LEU A 109 -2.63 19.53 31.44
C LEU A 109 -2.29 18.20 30.75
N SER A 110 -1.89 18.40 29.48
CA SER A 110 -0.65 17.91 28.86
C SER A 110 -0.68 16.58 28.09
N LYS A 111 -0.83 16.73 26.78
CA LYS A 111 -0.50 15.76 25.72
C LYS A 111 1.02 15.56 25.58
N LYS A 112 1.73 14.86 26.46
CA LYS A 112 3.12 14.36 26.22
C LYS A 112 3.37 13.16 27.15
N ASP A 113 4.14 12.18 26.68
CA ASP A 113 4.59 10.95 27.38
C ASP A 113 3.68 9.71 27.32
N LEU A 114 3.81 8.95 26.22
CA LEU A 114 3.72 7.49 26.28
C LEU A 114 4.88 6.79 25.54
N SER A 115 6.00 7.51 25.36
CA SER A 115 7.32 6.89 25.21
C SER A 115 7.86 6.60 26.62
N HIS A 116 8.54 5.47 26.79
CA HIS A 116 9.10 4.95 28.05
C HIS A 116 8.17 4.07 28.89
N LYS A 117 8.05 2.79 28.50
CA LYS A 117 8.39 1.64 29.36
C LYS A 117 8.55 0.37 28.52
N LEU A 118 9.78 0.07 28.09
CA LEU A 118 10.32 -1.30 28.05
C LEU A 118 11.85 -1.21 28.17
N SER A 119 12.33 -0.67 29.29
CA SER A 119 13.70 -0.92 29.74
C SER A 119 13.71 -2.26 30.47
N LYS A 120 14.53 -3.21 30.00
CA LYS A 120 15.45 -4.03 30.81
C LYS A 120 15.84 -5.29 30.04
N ARG A 121 17.04 -5.29 29.45
CA ARG A 121 17.89 -6.47 29.39
C ARG A 121 19.35 -6.03 29.31
N GLU A 122 20.08 -6.41 30.36
CA GLU A 122 21.53 -6.30 30.51
C GLU A 122 22.26 -7.20 29.50
N ASP A 123 23.37 -6.64 29.01
CA ASP A 123 24.64 -7.22 28.58
C ASP A 123 24.71 -8.49 27.72
N SER A 124 25.13 -8.30 26.46
CA SER A 124 26.08 -9.18 25.76
C SER A 124 26.80 -8.41 24.62
N PRO A 125 28.10 -8.67 24.36
CA PRO A 125 28.93 -7.74 23.60
C PRO A 125 28.89 -7.95 22.07
N LYS A 126 28.85 -6.81 21.37
CA LYS A 126 29.48 -6.46 20.07
C LYS A 126 29.70 -7.59 19.04
N GLY A 127 29.02 -7.44 17.89
CA GLY A 127 29.49 -8.07 16.66
C GLY A 127 28.54 -8.07 15.45
N GLY A 128 27.58 -7.16 15.33
CA GLY A 128 26.73 -7.07 14.13
C GLY A 128 27.04 -5.80 13.34
N ALA A 129 27.67 -5.94 12.17
CA ALA A 129 27.94 -4.83 11.26
C ALA A 129 26.64 -4.07 10.96
N ARG A 130 26.70 -2.73 11.03
CA ARG A 130 25.60 -1.86 10.60
C ARG A 130 25.30 -2.22 9.14
N ILE A 131 24.10 -2.72 8.87
CA ILE A 131 23.59 -2.89 7.51
C ILE A 131 23.69 -1.52 6.86
N SER A 132 24.58 -1.40 5.87
CA SER A 132 24.79 -0.19 5.08
C SER A 132 23.44 0.23 4.52
N ALA A 133 22.98 1.44 4.88
CA ALA A 133 21.75 2.01 4.35
C ALA A 133 21.85 2.07 2.82
N TYR A 134 21.06 1.24 2.14
CA TYR A 134 21.02 1.14 0.69
C TYR A 134 20.33 2.39 0.13
N ASN A 135 21.06 3.50 0.05
CA ASN A 135 20.55 4.78 -0.47
C ASN A 135 20.70 4.91 -2.00
N ASN A 136 21.10 3.84 -2.69
CA ASN A 136 21.30 3.85 -4.14
C ASN A 136 20.07 3.23 -4.83
N PHE A 137 18.99 4.00 -4.91
CA PHE A 137 17.89 3.67 -5.81
C PHE A 137 18.29 4.02 -7.24
N VAL A 138 17.96 3.15 -8.20
CA VAL A 138 18.07 3.47 -9.61
C VAL A 138 17.16 4.69 -9.88
N PRO A 139 17.69 5.81 -10.39
CA PRO A 139 16.85 6.94 -10.77
C PRO A 139 15.82 6.47 -11.78
N LEU A 140 14.54 6.75 -11.51
CA LEU A 140 13.51 6.54 -12.52
C LEU A 140 13.85 7.43 -13.71
N LEU A 141 14.09 6.84 -14.88
CA LEU A 141 14.32 7.55 -16.14
C LEU A 141 13.00 8.12 -16.72
N ASP A 142 11.92 7.98 -15.97
CA ASP A 142 10.58 8.42 -16.29
C ASP A 142 10.34 9.86 -15.86
N THR A 143 9.61 10.61 -16.68
CA THR A 143 9.14 11.95 -16.32
C THR A 143 8.14 11.87 -15.18
N ARG A 144 8.07 12.91 -14.34
CA ARG A 144 7.14 12.95 -13.19
C ARG A 144 5.68 12.83 -13.63
N ILE A 145 5.34 13.37 -14.80
CA ILE A 145 4.04 13.20 -15.45
C ILE A 145 3.73 11.72 -15.72
N ARG A 146 4.70 10.96 -16.25
CA ARG A 146 4.52 9.55 -16.60
C ARG A 146 4.39 8.70 -15.34
N ILE A 147 5.21 8.96 -14.33
CA ILE A 147 5.14 8.30 -13.03
C ILE A 147 3.76 8.54 -12.38
N LEU A 148 3.32 9.81 -12.32
CA LEU A 148 2.03 10.19 -11.76
C LEU A 148 0.86 9.53 -12.51
N ALA A 149 0.93 9.45 -13.84
CA ALA A 149 -0.12 8.85 -14.66
C ALA A 149 -0.26 7.34 -14.47
N VAL A 150 0.85 6.63 -14.22
CA VAL A 150 0.85 5.17 -14.02
C VAL A 150 0.43 4.81 -12.60
N GLU A 151 0.80 5.62 -11.61
CA GLU A 151 0.64 5.28 -10.20
C GLU A 151 -0.64 5.82 -9.55
N LYS A 152 -1.27 6.84 -10.14
CA LYS A 152 -2.49 7.50 -9.60
C LYS A 152 -3.64 6.56 -9.23
N ASP A 153 -3.78 5.44 -9.92
CA ASP A 153 -4.86 4.48 -9.74
C ASP A 153 -4.39 3.18 -9.04
N LYS A 154 -3.06 3.02 -8.90
CA LYS A 154 -2.43 1.83 -8.30
C LYS A 154 -2.09 2.04 -6.83
N VAL A 155 -1.77 3.27 -6.45
CA VAL A 155 -1.45 3.65 -5.08
C VAL A 155 -2.41 4.74 -4.63
N LEU A 156 -2.81 4.67 -3.35
CA LEU A 156 -3.53 5.75 -2.69
C LEU A 156 -2.59 6.94 -2.55
N ILE A 157 -2.54 7.78 -3.58
CA ILE A 157 -1.80 9.04 -3.54
C ILE A 157 -2.52 9.96 -2.55
N GLN A 158 -1.84 10.30 -1.45
CA GLN A 158 -2.25 11.42 -0.62
C GLN A 158 -2.01 12.69 -1.43
N TRP A 159 -3.06 13.22 -2.03
CA TRP A 159 -3.00 14.45 -2.81
C TRP A 159 -2.56 15.60 -1.91
N SER A 160 -1.52 16.32 -2.35
CA SER A 160 -1.04 17.49 -1.63
C SER A 160 -2.11 18.59 -1.60
N GLU A 161 -2.04 19.38 -0.54
CA GLU A 161 -2.90 20.56 -0.37
C GLU A 161 -2.68 21.56 -1.53
N LYS A 162 -3.70 22.36 -1.82
CA LYS A 162 -3.61 23.43 -2.81
C LYS A 162 -2.49 24.39 -2.41
N MET A 163 -1.84 24.99 -3.40
CA MET A 163 -0.65 25.77 -3.14
C MET A 163 -0.99 27.00 -2.30
N ARG A 164 -0.10 27.36 -1.37
CA ARG A 164 -0.31 28.49 -0.44
C ARG A 164 -0.04 29.86 -1.06
N SER A 165 0.39 29.91 -2.32
CA SER A 165 0.63 31.16 -3.04
C SER A 165 -0.68 31.93 -3.26
N PRO A 166 -0.71 33.27 -3.09
CA PRO A 166 -1.89 34.08 -3.42
C PRO A 166 -2.31 33.87 -4.88
N ALA A 167 -3.60 33.69 -5.12
CA ALA A 167 -4.14 33.38 -6.45
C ALA A 167 -3.75 34.42 -7.52
N GLU A 168 -3.56 35.69 -7.13
CA GLU A 168 -3.17 36.76 -8.06
C GLU A 168 -1.72 36.66 -8.57
N LYS A 169 -0.85 35.86 -7.93
CA LYS A 169 0.57 35.72 -8.28
C LYS A 169 0.87 34.41 -9.01
N ARG A 170 -0.15 33.60 -9.30
CA ARG A 170 0.01 32.29 -9.92
C ARG A 170 0.19 32.45 -11.42
N ASP A 171 1.16 31.72 -11.95
CA ASP A 171 1.32 31.56 -13.38
C ASP A 171 0.20 30.64 -13.90
N ILE A 172 -0.81 31.23 -14.56
CA ILE A 172 -1.97 30.51 -15.09
C ILE A 172 -1.57 29.57 -16.24
N GLU A 173 -0.46 29.85 -16.93
CA GLU A 173 0.01 29.04 -18.06
C GLU A 173 0.61 27.70 -17.59
N LYS A 174 1.07 27.61 -16.33
CA LYS A 174 1.70 26.41 -15.77
C LYS A 174 0.79 25.69 -14.79
N TYR A 175 0.55 24.39 -15.03
CA TYR A 175 -0.36 23.57 -14.24
C TYR A 175 0.31 22.32 -13.67
N CYS A 176 0.20 22.15 -12.35
CA CYS A 176 0.69 20.97 -11.66
C CYS A 176 -0.44 19.98 -11.43
N ARG A 177 -0.39 18.81 -12.09
CA ARG A 177 -1.39 17.75 -11.93
C ARG A 177 -1.40 17.15 -10.54
N TYR A 178 -0.28 17.21 -9.83
CA TYR A 178 -0.15 16.69 -8.47
C TYR A 178 -0.87 17.58 -7.44
N HIS A 179 -0.74 18.91 -7.54
CA HIS A 179 -1.47 19.85 -6.68
C HIS A 179 -2.87 20.21 -7.19
N ARG A 180 -3.16 19.87 -8.45
CA ARG A 180 -4.37 20.27 -9.18
C ARG A 180 -4.58 21.78 -9.16
N ASP A 181 -3.49 22.51 -9.35
CA ASP A 181 -3.42 23.95 -9.14
C ASP A 181 -2.34 24.59 -10.03
N HIS A 182 -2.43 25.91 -10.22
CA HIS A 182 -1.58 26.70 -11.14
C HIS A 182 -0.47 27.40 -10.38
N GLU A 183 0.79 27.20 -10.80
CA GLU A 183 1.99 27.91 -10.29
C GLU A 183 3.24 27.39 -11.01
N HIS A 184 3.32 26.07 -11.22
CA HIS A 184 4.45 25.36 -11.82
C HIS A 184 3.98 24.10 -12.56
N ASP A 185 4.83 23.56 -13.43
CA ASP A 185 4.54 22.32 -14.15
C ASP A 185 4.86 21.08 -13.30
N THR A 186 4.19 19.96 -13.59
CA THR A 186 4.37 18.70 -12.83
C THR A 186 5.83 18.23 -12.79
N GLU A 187 6.65 18.53 -13.80
CA GLU A 187 8.08 18.23 -13.81
C GLU A 187 8.90 19.10 -12.83
N GLY A 188 8.44 20.31 -12.52
CA GLY A 188 9.08 21.24 -11.57
C GLY A 188 8.60 21.09 -10.12
N CYS A 189 7.64 20.21 -9.84
CA CYS A 189 7.03 20.03 -8.53
C CYS A 189 8.03 19.56 -7.47
N ARG A 190 8.07 20.18 -6.29
CA ARG A 190 8.97 19.83 -5.18
C ARG A 190 8.20 19.50 -3.91
#